data_AF-A0A2P6PM75-F1
#
_entry.id   AF-A0A2P6PM75-F1
#
_cell.length_a   1.000
_cell.length_b   1.000
_cell.length_c   1.000
_cell.angle_alpha   90.00
_cell.angle_beta   90.00
_cell.angle_gamma   90.00
#
_symmetry.space_group_name_H-M   'P 1'
#
loop_
_entity.id
_entity.type
_entity.pdbx_description
1 polymer ?
#
loop_
_entity_poly.entity_id
_entity_poly.type
_entity_poly.pdbx_seq_one_letter_code
_entity_poly.pdbx_strand_id
1 'polypeptide(L)'
;MVYYDLCYSQRSFLHNHLLKSINGKLAAEIITETINIANAIRACRLSTPHGAYVLWEKTLDAFEILGMNVGFLRTRLKRLLSLSFRTKQALIRKSKEAKLEQARAKDKVITLESKYWKWKERMVSADAKIEALKEVAERRELFFQEEAVAPWG
;
A
#
# COMPACT_ATOMS: atom_id res chain seq x y z
N MET A 1 -5.92 -17.89 26.66
CA MET A 1 -6.15 -17.08 27.88
C MET A 1 -7.05 -17.89 28.79
N VAL A 2 -6.76 -17.95 30.08
CA VAL A 2 -7.63 -18.60 31.06
C VAL A 2 -8.70 -17.59 31.49
N TYR A 3 -9.92 -18.05 31.79
CA TYR A 3 -11.02 -17.17 32.24
C TYR A 3 -10.59 -16.20 33.36
N TYR A 4 -9.83 -16.73 34.31
CA TYR A 4 -9.32 -15.98 35.46
C TYR A 4 -8.44 -14.80 35.07
N ASP A 5 -7.63 -14.91 34.00
CA ASP A 5 -6.82 -13.81 33.50
C ASP A 5 -7.70 -12.63 33.05
N LEU A 6 -8.83 -12.96 32.41
CA LEU A 6 -9.76 -11.98 31.89
C LEU A 6 -10.49 -11.26 33.03
N CYS A 7 -10.98 -12.01 34.03
CA CYS A 7 -11.55 -11.47 35.26
C CYS A 7 -10.54 -10.59 36.01
N TYR A 8 -9.29 -11.05 36.14
CA TYR A 8 -8.22 -10.32 36.81
C TYR A 8 -7.93 -8.99 36.10
N SER A 9 -7.90 -8.98 34.77
CA SER A 9 -7.71 -7.74 33.98
C SER A 9 -8.79 -6.70 34.24
N GLN A 10 -10.00 -7.12 34.59
CA GLN A 10 -11.14 -6.25 34.89
C GLN A 10 -11.37 -6.07 36.39
N ARG A 11 -10.53 -6.66 37.25
CA ARG A 11 -10.71 -6.67 38.72
C ARG A 11 -12.13 -7.07 39.14
N SER A 12 -12.79 -7.93 38.37
CA SER A 12 -14.17 -8.35 38.61
C SER A 12 -14.45 -9.70 37.99
N PHE A 13 -15.34 -10.48 38.60
CA PHE A 13 -15.86 -11.69 37.96
C PHE A 13 -16.88 -11.29 36.90
N LEU A 14 -16.64 -11.70 35.65
CA LEU A 14 -17.44 -11.22 34.53
C LEU A 14 -18.89 -11.74 34.56
N HIS A 15 -19.14 -12.84 35.26
CA HIS A 15 -20.45 -13.47 35.39
C HIS A 15 -21.24 -13.03 36.62
N ASN A 16 -20.75 -12.08 37.43
CA ASN A 16 -21.38 -11.69 38.70
C ASN A 16 -22.83 -11.20 38.55
N HIS A 17 -23.18 -10.63 37.41
CA HIS A 17 -24.51 -10.10 37.12
C HIS A 17 -25.29 -10.97 36.14
N LEU A 18 -24.79 -12.17 35.82
CA LEU A 18 -25.47 -13.11 34.94
C LEU A 18 -26.85 -13.46 35.51
N LEU A 19 -27.89 -13.41 34.66
CA LEU A 19 -29.27 -13.64 35.09
C LEU A 19 -29.42 -14.98 35.82
N LYS A 20 -30.03 -14.95 37.01
CA LYS A 20 -30.25 -16.16 37.84
C LYS A 20 -31.12 -17.22 37.18
N SER A 21 -31.88 -16.86 36.15
CA SER A 21 -32.69 -17.79 35.33
C SER A 21 -31.86 -18.64 34.37
N ILE A 22 -30.59 -18.28 34.14
CA ILE A 22 -29.68 -19.04 33.28
C ILE A 22 -29.16 -20.26 34.05
N ASN A 23 -29.36 -21.45 33.49
CA ASN A 23 -28.84 -22.68 34.09
C ASN A 23 -27.31 -22.73 34.01
N GLY A 24 -26.68 -23.48 34.92
CA GLY A 24 -25.22 -23.55 35.02
C GLY A 24 -24.52 -24.05 33.76
N LYS A 25 -25.16 -24.91 32.97
CA LYS A 25 -24.60 -25.40 31.69
C LYS A 25 -24.50 -24.26 30.68
N LEU A 26 -25.58 -23.50 30.49
CA LEU A 26 -25.60 -22.34 29.60
C LEU A 26 -24.63 -21.24 30.07
N ALA A 27 -24.52 -21.02 31.38
CA ALA A 27 -23.53 -20.09 31.94
C ALA A 27 -22.08 -20.49 31.59
N ALA A 28 -21.75 -21.78 31.68
CA ALA A 28 -20.43 -22.29 31.32
C ALA A 28 -20.12 -22.11 29.82
N GLU A 29 -21.10 -22.31 28.94
CA GLU A 29 -20.96 -22.05 27.50
C GLU A 29 -20.73 -20.57 27.20
N ILE A 30 -21.47 -19.66 27.84
CA ILE A 30 -21.29 -18.20 27.70
C ILE A 30 -19.88 -17.78 28.14
N ILE A 31 -19.40 -18.32 29.26
CA ILE A 31 -18.04 -18.06 29.76
C ILE A 31 -16.99 -18.54 28.75
N THR A 32 -17.15 -19.76 28.25
CA THR A 32 -16.24 -20.37 27.26
C THR A 32 -16.19 -19.54 25.99
N GLU A 33 -17.34 -19.13 25.47
CA GLU A 33 -17.41 -18.33 24.25
C GLU A 33 -16.86 -16.91 24.45
N THR A 34 -17.04 -16.32 25.64
CA THR A 34 -16.41 -15.04 25.99
C THR A 34 -14.88 -15.13 25.92
N ILE A 35 -14.30 -16.25 26.38
CA ILE A 35 -12.86 -16.50 26.29
C ILE A 35 -12.42 -16.69 24.84
N ASN A 36 -13.19 -17.44 24.04
CA ASN A 36 -12.92 -17.65 22.62
C ASN A 36 -12.86 -16.31 21.87
N ILE A 37 -13.88 -15.47 22.06
CA ILE A 37 -13.93 -14.14 21.46
C ILE A 37 -12.76 -13.28 21.95
N ALA A 38 -12.46 -13.27 23.24
CA ALA A 38 -11.35 -12.49 23.77
C ALA A 38 -9.98 -12.93 23.20
N ASN A 39 -9.78 -14.25 23.02
CA ASN A 39 -8.60 -14.80 22.34
C ASN A 39 -8.57 -14.40 20.86
N ALA A 40 -9.71 -14.46 20.17
CA ALA A 40 -9.81 -14.08 18.76
C ALA A 40 -9.54 -12.58 18.54
N ILE A 41 -10.08 -11.72 19.41
CA ILE A 41 -9.76 -10.27 19.45
C ILE A 41 -8.26 -10.05 19.67
N ARG A 42 -7.62 -10.83 20.55
CA ARG A 42 -6.18 -10.72 20.80
C ARG A 42 -5.33 -11.19 19.61
N ALA A 43 -5.80 -12.18 18.88
CA ALA A 43 -5.12 -12.74 17.71
C ALA A 43 -5.48 -12.03 16.38
N CYS A 44 -6.42 -11.08 16.39
CA CYS A 44 -6.88 -10.43 15.18
C CYS A 44 -5.75 -9.65 14.49
N ARG A 45 -5.86 -9.58 13.16
CA ARG A 45 -4.90 -8.91 12.28
C ARG A 45 -5.65 -7.92 11.39
N LEU A 46 -4.92 -7.06 10.68
CA LEU A 46 -5.52 -6.18 9.67
C LEU A 46 -6.25 -6.95 8.56
N SER A 47 -5.80 -8.18 8.27
CA SER A 47 -6.43 -9.10 7.32
C SER A 47 -7.69 -9.78 7.85
N THR A 48 -7.99 -9.68 9.16
CA THR A 48 -9.20 -10.28 9.72
C THR A 48 -10.44 -9.73 8.99
N PRO A 49 -11.33 -10.61 8.48
CA PRO A 49 -12.52 -10.20 7.77
C PRO A 49 -13.45 -9.35 8.63
N HIS A 50 -14.12 -8.36 8.03
CA HIS A 50 -15.08 -7.51 8.74
C HIS A 50 -16.22 -8.32 9.38
N GLY A 51 -16.68 -9.39 8.71
CA GLY A 51 -17.72 -10.28 9.23
C GLY A 51 -17.39 -10.90 10.58
N ALA A 52 -16.11 -11.16 10.88
CA ALA A 52 -15.70 -11.67 12.19
C ALA A 52 -15.94 -10.64 13.29
N TYR A 53 -15.64 -9.36 13.04
CA TYR A 53 -15.90 -8.27 13.99
C TYR A 53 -17.40 -8.12 14.26
N VAL A 54 -18.23 -8.18 13.22
CA VAL A 54 -19.70 -8.10 13.35
C VAL A 54 -20.26 -9.25 14.16
N LEU A 55 -19.75 -10.47 13.95
CA LEU A 55 -20.16 -11.65 14.70
C LEU A 55 -19.80 -11.48 16.19
N TRP A 56 -18.55 -11.12 16.50
CA TRP A 56 -18.10 -10.92 17.87
C TRP A 56 -18.86 -9.80 18.57
N GLU A 57 -19.15 -8.69 17.89
CA GLU A 57 -19.93 -7.59 18.46
C GLU A 57 -21.33 -8.04 18.83
N LYS A 58 -22.04 -8.74 17.93
CA LYS A 58 -23.39 -9.27 18.21
C LYS A 58 -23.41 -10.25 19.37
N THR A 59 -22.43 -11.16 19.43
CA THR A 59 -22.35 -12.14 20.52
C THR A 59 -22.06 -11.46 21.86
N LEU A 60 -21.14 -10.48 21.88
CA LEU A 60 -20.83 -9.73 23.11
C LEU A 60 -22.01 -8.84 23.55
N ASP A 61 -22.75 -8.24 22.61
CA ASP A 61 -23.99 -7.51 22.92
C ASP A 61 -25.02 -8.43 23.60
N ALA A 62 -25.23 -9.62 23.05
CA ALA A 62 -26.13 -10.61 23.64
C ALA A 62 -25.67 -11.03 25.05
N PHE A 63 -24.38 -11.27 25.24
CA PHE A 63 -23.84 -11.65 26.55
C PHE A 63 -23.99 -10.53 27.58
N GLU A 64 -23.80 -9.27 27.18
CA GLU A 64 -24.02 -8.12 28.06
C GLU A 64 -25.48 -7.99 28.48
N ILE A 65 -26.43 -8.22 27.57
CA ILE A 65 -27.88 -8.26 27.87
C ILE A 65 -28.19 -9.37 28.90
N LEU A 66 -27.50 -10.51 28.82
CA LEU A 66 -27.63 -11.61 29.78
C LEU A 66 -26.95 -11.33 31.13
N GLY A 67 -26.28 -10.19 31.27
CA GLY A 67 -25.65 -9.74 32.51
C GLY A 67 -24.14 -10.01 32.61
N MET A 68 -23.48 -10.36 31.50
CA MET A 68 -22.01 -10.47 31.49
C MET A 68 -21.35 -9.10 31.43
N ASN A 69 -20.31 -8.89 32.24
CA ASN A 69 -19.46 -7.71 32.14
C ASN A 69 -18.46 -7.85 30.97
N VAL A 70 -18.89 -7.50 29.75
CA VAL A 70 -18.07 -7.60 28.52
C VAL A 70 -17.89 -6.27 27.78
N GLY A 71 -18.34 -5.15 28.36
CA GLY A 71 -18.25 -3.83 27.74
C GLY A 71 -16.82 -3.40 27.37
N PHE A 72 -15.82 -3.88 28.12
CA PHE A 72 -14.40 -3.64 27.80
C PHE A 72 -13.95 -4.36 26.51
N LEU A 73 -14.45 -5.58 26.25
CA LEU A 73 -14.18 -6.32 25.00
C LEU A 73 -14.83 -5.60 23.82
N ARG A 74 -16.08 -5.15 23.97
CA ARG A 74 -16.79 -4.35 22.94
C ARG A 74 -16.04 -3.07 22.64
N THR A 75 -15.58 -2.36 23.67
CA THR A 75 -14.77 -1.13 23.51
C THR A 75 -13.47 -1.40 22.76
N ARG A 76 -12.76 -2.47 23.12
CA ARG A 76 -11.53 -2.90 22.43
C ARG A 76 -11.81 -3.27 20.96
N LEU A 77 -12.88 -3.99 20.70
CA LEU A 77 -13.31 -4.40 19.36
C LEU A 77 -13.59 -3.18 18.46
N LYS A 78 -14.34 -2.19 18.96
CA LYS A 78 -14.62 -0.94 18.26
C LYS A 78 -13.34 -0.16 17.92
N ARG A 79 -12.39 -0.10 18.86
CA ARG A 79 -11.07 0.53 18.62
C ARG A 79 -10.33 -0.18 17.49
N LEU A 80 -10.25 -1.50 17.52
CA LEU A 80 -9.58 -2.31 16.49
C LEU A 80 -10.23 -2.14 15.12
N LEU A 81 -11.57 -2.12 15.06
CA LEU A 81 -12.30 -1.90 13.82
C LEU A 81 -11.97 -0.52 13.21
N SER A 82 -11.97 0.53 14.04
CA SER A 82 -11.62 1.89 13.58
C SER A 82 -10.17 1.98 13.09
N LEU A 83 -9.24 1.26 13.74
CA LEU A 83 -7.83 1.24 13.36
C LEU A 83 -7.64 0.48 12.05
N SER A 84 -8.31 -0.67 11.90
CA SER A 84 -8.30 -1.47 10.67
C SER A 84 -8.81 -0.66 9.48
N PHE A 85 -9.94 0.03 9.64
CA PHE A 85 -10.51 0.90 8.60
C PHE A 85 -9.55 2.02 8.20
N ARG A 86 -9.07 2.82 9.17
CA ARG A 86 -8.15 3.93 8.93
C ARG A 86 -6.85 3.47 8.26
N THR A 87 -6.29 2.35 8.73
CA THR A 87 -5.06 1.79 8.17
C THR A 87 -5.26 1.34 6.73
N LYS A 88 -6.35 0.61 6.43
CA LYS A 88 -6.67 0.18 5.06
C LYS A 88 -6.87 1.37 4.13
N GLN A 89 -7.60 2.40 4.58
CA GLN A 89 -7.82 3.61 3.78
C GLN A 89 -6.51 4.36 3.50
N ALA A 90 -5.63 4.48 4.49
CA ALA A 90 -4.32 5.10 4.32
C ALA A 90 -3.43 4.31 3.34
N LEU A 91 -3.44 2.98 3.40
CA LEU A 91 -2.72 2.12 2.45
C LEU A 91 -3.26 2.26 1.03
N ILE A 92 -4.59 2.29 0.86
CA ILE A 92 -5.21 2.52 -0.45
C ILE A 92 -4.79 3.88 -1.02
N ARG A 93 -4.80 4.93 -0.20
CA ARG A 93 -4.39 6.28 -0.61
C ARG A 93 -2.93 6.30 -1.07
N LYS A 94 -2.00 5.77 -0.24
CA LYS A 94 -0.58 5.68 -0.57
C LYS A 94 -0.33 4.86 -1.84
N SER A 95 -1.06 3.76 -2.03
CA SER A 95 -0.96 2.95 -3.25
C SER A 95 -1.41 3.72 -4.49
N LYS A 96 -2.50 4.49 -4.41
CA LYS A 96 -2.96 5.35 -5.51
C LYS A 96 -1.94 6.44 -5.85
N GLU A 97 -1.38 7.10 -4.83
CA GLU A 97 -0.33 8.11 -4.99
C GLU A 97 0.91 7.53 -5.67
N ALA A 98 1.40 6.38 -5.20
CA ALA A 98 2.55 5.71 -5.79
C ALA A 98 2.32 5.30 -7.26
N LYS A 99 1.11 4.83 -7.59
CA LYS A 99 0.74 4.51 -8.99
C LYS A 99 0.71 5.76 -9.88
N LEU A 100 0.22 6.88 -9.37
CA LEU A 100 0.19 8.14 -10.09
C LEU A 100 1.61 8.66 -10.36
N GLU A 101 2.49 8.64 -9.34
CA GLU A 101 3.89 9.02 -9.51
C GLU A 101 4.63 8.09 -10.48
N GLN A 102 4.36 6.78 -10.42
CA GLN A 102 4.91 5.83 -11.38
C GLN A 102 4.48 6.15 -12.82
N ALA A 103 3.20 6.49 -13.04
CA ALA A 103 2.71 6.87 -14.36
C ALA A 103 3.42 8.14 -14.87
N ARG A 104 3.50 9.18 -14.03
CA ARG A 104 4.22 10.43 -14.34
C ARG A 104 5.68 10.19 -14.68
N ALA A 105 6.35 9.31 -13.95
CA ALA A 105 7.74 8.95 -14.21
C ALA A 105 7.89 8.26 -15.57
N LYS A 106 6.99 7.31 -15.90
CA LYS A 106 6.97 6.65 -17.22
C LYS A 106 6.77 7.64 -18.37
N ASP A 107 5.84 8.58 -18.22
CA ASP A 107 5.59 9.61 -19.25
C ASP A 107 6.83 10.49 -19.47
N LYS A 108 7.54 10.83 -18.39
CA LYS A 108 8.82 11.57 -18.48
C LYS A 108 9.89 10.77 -19.20
N VAL A 109 10.02 9.47 -18.92
CA VAL A 109 10.96 8.58 -19.61
C VAL A 109 10.69 8.57 -21.11
N ILE A 110 9.44 8.32 -21.52
CA ILE A 110 9.03 8.31 -22.93
C ILE A 110 9.35 9.66 -23.60
N THR A 111 9.06 10.77 -22.92
CA THR A 111 9.33 12.12 -23.41
C THR A 111 10.84 12.35 -23.61
N LEU A 112 11.67 11.92 -22.66
CA LEU A 112 13.12 12.06 -22.73
C LEU A 112 13.72 11.17 -23.82
N GLU A 113 13.23 9.93 -23.97
CA GLU A 113 13.64 9.02 -25.04
C GLU A 113 13.34 9.62 -26.42
N SER A 114 12.14 10.18 -26.62
CA SER A 114 11.80 10.87 -27.88
C SER A 114 12.75 12.03 -28.18
N LYS A 115 13.10 12.84 -27.16
CA LYS A 115 14.08 13.92 -27.32
C LYS A 115 15.46 13.38 -27.65
N TYR A 116 15.91 12.34 -26.96
CA TYR A 116 17.20 11.70 -27.21
C TYR A 116 17.33 11.24 -28.66
N TRP A 117 16.31 10.57 -29.20
CA TRP A 117 16.33 10.13 -30.60
C TRP A 117 16.42 11.30 -31.60
N LYS A 118 15.70 12.40 -31.34
CA LYS A 118 15.81 13.62 -32.17
C LYS A 118 17.22 14.22 -32.14
N TRP A 119 17.85 14.26 -30.96
CA TRP A 119 19.24 14.75 -30.84
C TRP A 119 20.22 13.82 -31.55
N LYS A 120 20.04 12.51 -31.43
CA LYS A 120 20.86 11.50 -32.09
C LYS A 120 20.78 11.63 -33.63
N GLU A 121 19.59 11.83 -34.17
CA GLU A 121 19.39 12.07 -35.60
C GLU A 121 20.11 13.35 -36.07
N ARG A 122 20.00 14.44 -35.31
CA ARG A 122 20.70 15.70 -35.60
C ARG A 122 22.22 15.54 -35.57
N MET A 123 22.74 14.77 -34.63
CA MET A 123 24.18 14.47 -34.52
C MET A 123 24.67 13.74 -35.76
N VAL A 124 23.99 12.66 -36.16
CA VAL A 124 24.33 11.90 -37.38
C VAL A 124 24.26 12.79 -38.63
N SER A 125 23.26 13.67 -38.73
CA SER A 125 23.16 14.62 -39.85
C SER A 125 24.30 15.65 -39.85
N ALA A 126 24.72 16.12 -38.67
CA ALA A 126 25.84 17.04 -38.55
C ALA A 126 27.16 16.36 -38.94
N ASP A 127 27.40 15.13 -38.49
CA ASP A 127 28.59 14.34 -38.83
C ASP A 127 28.69 14.14 -40.35
N ALA A 128 27.58 13.77 -41.00
CA ALA A 128 27.53 13.62 -42.45
C ALA A 128 27.84 14.92 -43.20
N LYS A 129 27.36 16.07 -42.70
CA LYS A 129 27.68 17.39 -43.27
C LYS A 129 29.13 17.77 -43.08
N ILE A 130 29.71 17.45 -41.92
CA ILE A 130 31.13 17.70 -41.63
C ILE A 130 32.00 16.93 -42.63
N GLU A 131 31.72 15.63 -42.83
CA GLU A 131 32.48 14.82 -43.80
C GLU A 131 32.31 15.33 -45.25
N ALA A 132 31.09 15.66 -45.66
CA ALA A 132 30.87 16.23 -47.01
C ALA A 132 31.63 17.55 -47.22
N LEU A 133 31.71 18.42 -46.21
CA LEU A 133 32.46 19.67 -46.28
C LEU A 133 33.97 19.44 -46.35
N LYS A 134 34.50 18.42 -45.65
CA LYS A 134 35.91 18.03 -45.77
C LYS A 134 36.25 17.60 -47.19
N GLU A 135 35.43 16.73 -47.80
CA GLU A 135 35.67 16.32 -49.19
C GLU A 135 35.60 17.49 -50.18
N VAL A 136 34.67 18.44 -49.96
CA VAL A 136 34.59 19.66 -50.80
C VAL A 136 35.84 20.52 -50.63
N ALA A 137 36.35 20.65 -49.42
CA ALA A 137 37.58 21.39 -49.15
C ALA A 137 38.80 20.73 -49.82
N GLU A 138 38.94 19.41 -49.70
CA GLU A 138 40.00 18.63 -50.36
C GLU A 138 39.96 18.78 -51.88
N ARG A 139 38.78 18.66 -52.50
CA ARG A 139 38.62 18.87 -53.95
C ARG A 139 38.98 20.29 -54.39
N ARG A 140 38.58 21.31 -53.61
CA ARG A 140 38.91 22.70 -53.92
C ARG A 140 40.41 22.99 -53.78
N GLU A 141 41.06 22.39 -52.80
CA GLU A 141 42.51 22.49 -52.62
C GLU A 141 43.25 21.90 -53.82
N LEU A 142 42.83 20.71 -54.29
CA LEU A 142 43.40 20.11 -55.50
C LEU A 142 43.25 21.03 -56.72
N PHE A 143 42.04 21.54 -56.97
CA PHE A 143 41.79 22.46 -58.08
C PHE A 143 42.62 23.75 -57.97
N PHE A 144 42.74 24.31 -56.77
CA PHE A 144 43.58 25.49 -56.53
C PHE A 144 45.05 25.20 -56.82
N GLN A 145 45.56 24.04 -56.40
CA GLN A 145 46.93 23.62 -56.67
C GLN A 145 47.18 23.41 -58.16
N GLU A 146 46.25 22.79 -58.90
CA GLU A 146 46.31 22.63 -60.36
C GLU A 146 46.41 23.99 -61.08
N GLU A 147 45.57 24.95 -60.70
CA GLU A 147 45.60 26.30 -61.28
C GLU A 147 46.89 27.06 -60.89
N ALA A 148 47.36 26.90 -59.65
CA ALA A 148 48.58 27.55 -59.17
C ALA A 148 49.85 27.06 -59.88
N VAL A 149 49.86 25.82 -60.38
CA VAL A 149 50.99 25.24 -61.15
C VAL A 149 50.77 25.32 -62.67
N ALA A 150 49.66 25.89 -63.13
CA ALA A 150 49.37 26.02 -64.54
C ALA A 150 50.39 26.96 -65.23
N PRO A 151 50.73 26.71 -66.52
CA PRO A 151 51.57 27.63 -67.27
C PRO A 151 50.90 29.00 -67.36
N TRP A 152 51.63 30.05 -67.00
CA TRP A 152 51.30 31.40 -67.43
C TRP A 152 51.36 31.37 -68.96
N GLY A 153 50.26 31.69 -69.64
CA GLY A 153 50.19 31.62 -71.10
C GLY A 153 51.45 32.11 -71.81
#